data_AF-B4VIB7-F1
#
_entry.id   AF-B4VIB7-F1
#
_cell.length_a   1.000
_cell.length_b   1.000
_cell.length_c   1.000
_cell.angle_alpha   90.00
_cell.angle_beta   90.00
_cell.angle_gamma   90.00
#
_symmetry.space_group_name_H-M   'P 1'
#
loop_
_entity.id
_entity.type
_entity.pdbx_description
1 polymer ?
#
loop_
_entity_poly.entity_id
_entity_poly.type
_entity_poly.pdbx_seq_one_letter_code
_entity_poly.pdbx_strand_id
1 'polypeptide(L)' 'MNATEQAPLDEQTLSRCCLAPLFADIMCKGQISLSDWRELMTAPWDNSFTSNDEAILMRLIYGVHRGLVKVVD' A
#
# COMPACT_ATOMS: atom_id res chain seq x y z
N MET A 1 -36.51 -2.43 -28.89
CA MET A 1 -36.88 -3.03 -27.58
C MET A 1 -35.78 -4.02 -27.25
N ASN A 2 -34.73 -3.54 -26.58
CA ASN A 2 -34.48 -3.66 -25.13
C ASN A 2 -33.71 -4.95 -24.84
N ALA A 3 -32.68 -4.99 -24.01
CA ALA A 3 -31.92 -3.94 -23.36
C ALA A 3 -30.56 -4.56 -22.99
N THR A 4 -29.54 -3.72 -23.03
CA THR A 4 -28.22 -3.94 -22.46
C THR A 4 -28.35 -4.43 -21.01
N GLU A 5 -27.92 -5.67 -20.74
CA GLU A 5 -27.58 -6.11 -19.39
C GLU A 5 -26.07 -6.33 -19.34
N GLN A 6 -25.34 -5.20 -19.42
CA GLN A 6 -24.04 -5.12 -18.80
C GLN A 6 -24.30 -5.13 -17.30
N ALA A 7 -24.00 -6.25 -16.64
CA ALA A 7 -23.96 -6.31 -15.19
C ALA A 7 -23.07 -5.15 -14.68
N PRO A 8 -23.53 -4.38 -13.69
CA PRO A 8 -22.71 -3.31 -13.13
C PRO A 8 -21.46 -3.96 -12.54
N LEU A 9 -20.30 -3.61 -13.09
CA LEU A 9 -19.02 -3.80 -12.42
C LEU A 9 -19.17 -3.09 -11.08
N ASP A 10 -19.38 -3.88 -10.03
CA ASP A 10 -19.49 -3.42 -8.67
C ASP A 10 -18.33 -2.46 -8.38
N GLU A 11 -18.67 -1.18 -8.33
CA GLU A 11 -17.87 -0.06 -7.83
C GLU A 11 -17.71 -0.17 -6.29
N GLN A 12 -17.77 -1.38 -5.76
CA GLN A 12 -17.75 -1.74 -4.35
C GLN A 12 -16.50 -2.55 -4.01
N THR A 13 -15.31 -2.03 -4.30
CA THR A 13 -14.09 -2.41 -3.54
C THR A 13 -13.04 -1.31 -3.53
N LEU A 14 -13.47 -0.05 -3.43
CA LEU A 14 -12.57 1.12 -3.37
C LEU A 14 -11.87 1.33 -2.01
N SER A 15 -11.83 0.34 -1.11
CA SER A 15 -11.09 0.49 0.16
C SER A 15 -10.64 -0.85 0.75
N ARG A 16 -9.86 -1.62 -0.02
CA ARG A 16 -8.83 -2.45 0.60
C ARG A 16 -7.51 -1.76 0.32
N CYS A 17 -6.96 -1.09 1.33
CA CYS A 17 -5.60 -0.56 1.27
C CYS A 17 -4.63 -1.71 0.99
N CYS A 18 -4.34 -1.98 -0.27
CA CYS A 18 -3.37 -2.99 -0.66
C CYS A 18 -1.97 -2.38 -0.53
N LEU A 19 -1.14 -2.98 0.33
CA LEU A 19 0.25 -2.51 0.54
C LEU A 19 1.11 -2.65 -0.72
N ALA A 20 0.80 -3.59 -1.62
CA ALA A 20 1.61 -3.86 -2.81
C ALA A 20 1.67 -2.67 -3.80
N PRO A 21 0.53 -2.05 -4.22
CA PRO A 21 0.55 -0.82 -5.02
C PRO A 21 1.29 0.34 -4.34
N LEU A 22 1.06 0.54 -3.03
CA LEU A 22 1.72 1.61 -2.26
C LEU A 22 3.24 1.41 -2.25
N PHE A 23 3.68 0.18 -1.98
CA PHE A 23 5.09 -0.19 -2.03
C PHE A 23 5.72 0.06 -3.40
N ALA A 24 5.05 -0.33 -4.49
CA ALA A 24 5.55 -0.10 -5.83
C ALA A 24 5.72 1.40 -6.12
N ASP A 25 4.75 2.24 -5.73
CA ASP A 25 4.83 3.69 -5.90
C ASP A 25 5.99 4.30 -5.10
N ILE A 26 6.14 3.91 -3.83
CA ILE A 26 7.24 4.40 -2.98
C ILE A 26 8.61 3.99 -3.55
N MET A 27 8.75 2.74 -4.00
CA MET A 27 9.99 2.25 -4.59
C MET A 27 10.31 2.93 -5.93
N CYS A 28 9.29 3.23 -6.75
CA CYS A 28 9.45 3.98 -7.99
C CYS A 28 9.88 5.44 -7.74
N LYS A 29 9.28 6.09 -6.72
CA LYS A 29 9.63 7.46 -6.34
C LYS A 29 10.95 7.55 -5.57
N GLY A 30 11.36 6.46 -4.91
CA GLY A 30 12.51 6.43 -4.01
C GLY A 30 12.31 7.28 -2.75
N GLN A 31 11.07 7.65 -2.43
CA GLN A 31 10.74 8.49 -1.29
C GLN A 31 9.37 8.17 -0.72
N ILE A 32 9.22 8.41 0.58
CA ILE A 32 7.96 8.34 1.33
C ILE A 32 7.87 9.57 2.23
N SER A 33 6.67 10.14 2.39
CA SER A 33 6.49 11.25 3.32
C SER A 33 6.65 10.78 4.77
N LEU A 34 7.02 11.69 5.66
CA LEU A 34 7.17 11.39 7.08
C LEU A 34 5.82 11.04 7.71
N SER A 35 4.73 11.67 7.25
CA SER A 35 3.38 11.34 7.69
C SER A 35 2.99 9.92 7.29
N ASP A 36 3.18 9.53 6.03
CA ASP A 36 2.82 8.19 5.55
C ASP A 36 3.70 7.13 6.20
N TRP A 37 4.99 7.44 6.41
CA TRP A 37 5.91 6.57 7.12
C TRP A 37 5.46 6.33 8.57
N ARG A 38 5.08 7.39 9.29
CA ARG A 38 4.59 7.27 10.67
C ARG A 38 3.28 6.50 10.73
N GLU A 39 2.34 6.79 9.85
CA GLU A 39 1.08 6.06 9.77
C GLU A 39 1.34 4.56 9.55
N LEU A 40 2.23 4.22 8.61
CA LEU A 40 2.58 2.83 8.33
C LEU A 40 3.25 2.11 9.51
N MET A 41 4.17 2.79 10.21
CA MET A 41 4.91 2.21 11.34
C MET A 41 4.09 2.12 12.63
N THR A 42 3.01 2.90 12.73
CA THR A 42 2.15 2.97 13.93
C THR A 42 0.78 2.36 13.72
N ALA A 43 0.43 1.99 12.48
CA ALA A 43 -0.78 1.26 12.18
C ALA A 43 -0.86 0.01 13.08
N PRO A 44 -2.01 -0.27 13.70
CA PRO A 44 -2.17 -1.50 14.48
C PRO A 44 -1.96 -2.69 13.55
N TRP A 45 -0.99 -3.54 13.90
CA TRP A 45 -0.78 -4.82 13.23
C TRP A 45 -1.85 -5.79 13.72
N ASP A 46 -3.10 -5.50 13.36
CA ASP A 46 -4.17 -6.48 13.53
C ASP A 46 -3.85 -7.73 12.71
N ASN A 47 -4.38 -8.88 13.14
CA ASN A 47 -4.20 -10.20 12.51
C ASN A 47 -4.67 -10.29 11.03
N SER A 48 -4.96 -9.16 10.38
CA SER A 48 -5.36 -9.04 8.99
C SER A 48 -4.20 -8.94 8.00
N PHE A 49 -2.96 -8.71 8.44
CA PHE A 49 -1.82 -8.74 7.52
C PHE A 49 -1.55 -10.16 7.06
N THR A 50 -1.49 -10.33 5.74
CA THR A 50 -1.04 -11.58 5.14
C THR A 50 0.49 -11.66 5.22
N SER A 51 1.07 -12.85 5.08
CA SER A 51 2.53 -12.99 4.99
C SER A 51 3.15 -12.18 3.83
N ASN A 52 2.35 -11.88 2.80
CA ASN A 52 2.79 -11.01 1.71
C ASN A 52 2.90 -9.54 2.15
N ASP A 53 1.96 -9.08 2.97
CA ASP A 53 1.96 -7.73 3.53
C ASP A 53 3.15 -7.53 4.47
N GLU A 54 3.43 -8.50 5.33
CA GLU A 54 4.61 -8.50 6.20
C GLU A 54 5.91 -8.44 5.39
N ALA A 55 6.01 -9.22 4.31
CA ALA A 55 7.17 -9.20 3.43
C ALA A 55 7.35 -7.84 2.72
N ILE A 56 6.26 -7.18 2.33
CA ILE A 56 6.27 -5.84 1.74
C ILE A 56 6.74 -4.81 2.78
N LEU A 57 6.19 -4.84 3.98
CA LEU A 57 6.58 -3.95 5.08
C LEU A 57 8.06 -4.11 5.43
N MET A 58 8.54 -5.35 5.59
CA MET A 58 9.96 -5.63 5.84
C MET A 58 10.86 -5.07 4.74
N ARG A 59 10.49 -5.25 3.46
CA ARG A 59 11.27 -4.72 2.35
C ARG A 59 11.31 -3.20 2.36
N LEU A 60 10.20 -2.56 2.70
CA LEU A 60 10.14 -1.10 2.79
C LEU A 60 11.00 -0.58 3.95
N ILE A 61 10.89 -1.18 5.14
CA ILE A 61 11.72 -0.86 6.30
C ILE A 61 13.21 -1.01 5.96
N TYR A 62 13.57 -2.12 5.31
CA TYR A 62 14.92 -2.34 4.83
C TYR A 62 15.34 -1.28 3.81
N GLY A 63 14.47 -0.91 2.87
CA GLY A 63 14.71 0.13 1.87
C GLY A 63 15.00 1.49 2.51
N VAL A 64 14.23 1.88 3.52
CA VAL A 64 14.47 3.11 4.28
C VAL A 64 15.79 3.04 5.06
N HIS A 65 16.02 1.94 5.78
CA HIS A 65 17.23 1.78 6.60
C HIS A 65 18.52 1.78 5.76
N ARG A 66 18.47 1.26 4.54
CA ARG A 66 19.61 1.25 3.60
C ARG A 66 19.74 2.51 2.76
N GLY A 67 18.83 3.47 2.91
CA GLY A 67 18.82 4.72 2.14
C GLY A 67 18.38 4.56 0.68
N LEU A 68 17.72 3.44 0.33
CA LEU A 68 17.10 3.23 -0.99
C LEU A 68 15.80 4.02 -1.13
N VAL A 69 15.09 4.22 -0.02
CA VAL A 69 13.91 5.08 0.09
C VAL A 69 14.23 6.18 1.08
N LYS A 70 14.06 7.45 0.68
CA LYS A 70 14.23 8.59 1.58
C LYS A 70 12.91 8.92 2.27
N VAL A 71 12.95 9.12 3.58
CA VAL A 71 11.83 9.73 4.30
C VAL A 71 11.97 11.25 4.14
N VAL A 72 10.97 11.89 3.54
CA VAL A 72 10.92 13.33 3.27
C VAL A 72 9.79 13.97 4.08
N ASP A 73 9.89 15.27 4.37
CA ASP A 73 8.85 16.01 5.10
C ASP A 73 7.62 16.27 4.22
#